data_AF-A0A378IWB5-F1
#
_entry.id   AF-A0A378IWB5-F1
#
_cell.length_a   1.000
_cell.length_b   1.000
_cell.length_c   1.000
_cell.angle_alpha   90.00
_cell.angle_beta   90.00
_cell.angle_gamma   90.00
#
_symmetry.space_group_name_H-M   'P 1'
#
loop_
_entity.id
_entity.type
_entity.pdbx_description
1 polymer ?
#
loop_
_entity_poly.entity_id
_entity_poly.type
_entity_poly.pdbx_seq_one_letter_code
_entity_poly.pdbx_strand_id
1 'polypeptide(L)'
;MRLCKQFFLWILLGYHAFAHANIYQYFETIKTDPNALYAFLRAMPKGGELHYHLAGGAYPETMLSLASQGDYCLDKISLGISKTTERCLGVKSAELLQHPALYNQVIRSWSLKDFVPGEESGHDHFFASFYKFMPLVFAYRPQLLAEIMQRAASQHEQYLEIMILPDNAQSTTFAPQRISPANFAATSQQLLADKAFQANVKHTIDVAQELLQKARKDLGCDKAPFQDVCQLTVRFQYYVLREQAPEKVFAQALNAFTAASQSKEIVGVNLVQAESAPISLQNYHKQMEIFSFMHQLYPKVHIALHAGELAPEAVLPEDLRFHINEAVTLGHAERIGHGVDIAFENNAEALLKTMANKQITVEINLTSNKKLLNIAGKKHPLRYYLAHNVPVVLSTDDEGILRTDLTRQYVQAVLNHGIDYPTLKMINRNALTYSFLPGESIWADAATAKPVDACKNLNSPTCLEFIEKNEKARLQQQLENKLAAFEKGYN
;
A
#
# COMPACT_ATOMS: atom_id res chain seq x y z
N MET A 1 -36.92 82.87 -14.07
CA MET A 1 -35.68 82.33 -14.67
C MET A 1 -35.03 81.37 -13.67
N ARG A 2 -34.92 80.09 -14.06
CA ARG A 2 -34.09 78.99 -13.50
C ARG A 2 -34.38 78.52 -12.06
N LEU A 3 -35.15 77.44 -11.88
CA LEU A 3 -34.79 75.99 -11.97
C LEU A 3 -33.86 75.57 -10.80
N CYS A 4 -34.37 74.93 -9.74
CA CYS A 4 -34.73 73.50 -9.61
C CYS A 4 -33.50 72.57 -9.61
N LYS A 5 -33.19 71.94 -8.46
CA LYS A 5 -33.19 70.47 -8.31
C LYS A 5 -32.66 70.01 -6.94
N GLN A 6 -33.47 69.14 -6.34
CA GLN A 6 -33.14 68.24 -5.24
C GLN A 6 -31.91 67.39 -5.57
N PHE A 7 -31.01 67.21 -4.61
CA PHE A 7 -29.99 66.17 -4.64
C PHE A 7 -30.48 64.99 -3.81
N PHE A 8 -30.78 63.90 -4.52
CA PHE A 8 -31.00 62.56 -4.02
C PHE A 8 -30.02 61.66 -4.82
N LEU A 9 -29.62 60.53 -4.24
CA LEU A 9 -28.73 59.47 -4.75
C LEU A 9 -27.22 59.60 -4.43
N TRP A 10 -26.48 58.58 -4.00
CA TRP A 10 -26.74 57.17 -3.67
C TRP A 10 -25.59 56.68 -2.79
N ILE A 11 -25.88 56.02 -1.66
CA ILE A 11 -24.91 55.20 -0.95
C ILE A 11 -24.92 53.83 -1.64
N LEU A 12 -23.88 53.56 -2.44
CA LEU A 12 -23.55 52.21 -2.92
C LEU A 12 -23.11 51.37 -1.72
N LEU A 13 -24.08 50.73 -1.06
CA LEU A 13 -23.83 49.55 -0.25
C LEU A 13 -23.38 48.43 -1.19
N GLY A 14 -22.05 48.30 -1.36
CA GLY A 14 -21.44 47.09 -1.88
C GLY A 14 -21.76 45.95 -0.91
N TYR A 15 -22.85 45.24 -1.17
CA TYR A 15 -23.03 43.89 -0.65
C TYR A 15 -21.95 43.03 -1.30
N HIS A 16 -20.79 42.93 -0.65
CA HIS A 16 -19.94 41.76 -0.81
C HIS A 16 -20.75 40.60 -0.24
N ALA A 17 -21.52 39.95 -1.10
CA ALA A 17 -21.94 38.58 -0.84
C ALA A 17 -20.64 37.79 -0.67
N PHE A 18 -20.28 37.49 0.57
CA PHE A 18 -19.36 36.39 0.85
C PHE A 18 -20.05 35.15 0.29
N ALA A 19 -19.76 34.83 -0.97
CA ALA A 19 -20.07 33.53 -1.51
C ALA A 19 -19.27 32.56 -0.65
N HIS A 20 -19.97 31.90 0.26
CA HIS A 20 -19.51 30.73 0.97
C HIS A 20 -19.06 29.72 -0.08
N ALA A 21 -17.76 29.71 -0.38
CA ALA A 21 -17.21 28.93 -1.46
C ALA A 21 -17.13 27.49 -0.98
N ASN A 22 -18.16 26.68 -1.26
CA ASN A 22 -18.16 25.28 -0.84
C ASN A 22 -16.87 24.57 -1.28
N ILE A 23 -16.50 23.49 -0.59
CA ILE A 23 -15.21 22.81 -0.81
C ILE A 23 -14.90 22.48 -2.28
N TYR A 24 -15.92 22.21 -3.09
CA TYR A 24 -15.76 21.96 -4.52
C TYR A 24 -15.24 23.20 -5.26
N GLN A 25 -15.80 24.37 -5.00
CA GLN A 25 -15.32 25.63 -5.57
C GLN A 25 -13.91 25.94 -5.08
N TYR A 26 -13.62 25.75 -3.79
CA TYR A 26 -12.28 25.96 -3.27
C TYR A 26 -11.26 25.03 -3.96
N PHE A 27 -11.55 23.73 -4.04
CA PHE A 27 -10.70 22.74 -4.71
C PHE A 27 -10.41 23.13 -6.17
N GLU A 28 -11.42 23.57 -6.90
CA GLU A 28 -11.28 24.02 -8.28
C GLU A 28 -10.33 25.22 -8.44
N THR A 29 -10.21 26.09 -7.43
CA THR A 29 -9.26 27.21 -7.47
C THR A 29 -7.82 26.79 -7.23
N ILE A 30 -7.59 25.70 -6.50
CA ILE A 30 -6.24 25.23 -6.12
C ILE A 30 -5.74 24.03 -6.92
N LYS A 31 -6.59 23.34 -7.69
CA LYS A 31 -6.26 22.05 -8.32
C LYS A 31 -5.10 22.07 -9.31
N THR A 32 -4.67 23.25 -9.76
CA THR A 32 -3.51 23.44 -10.65
C THR A 32 -2.26 23.96 -9.91
N ASP A 33 -2.38 24.35 -8.64
CA ASP A 33 -1.26 24.79 -7.80
C ASP A 33 -0.75 23.62 -6.95
N PRO A 34 0.44 23.06 -7.22
CA PRO A 34 0.95 21.92 -6.49
C PRO A 34 1.17 22.17 -4.99
N ASN A 35 1.49 23.40 -4.59
CA ASN A 35 1.75 23.73 -3.19
C ASN A 35 0.45 23.87 -2.41
N ALA A 36 -0.52 24.62 -2.95
CA ALA A 36 -1.83 24.76 -2.35
C ALA A 36 -2.56 23.41 -2.26
N LEU A 37 -2.43 22.60 -3.32
CA LEU A 37 -2.99 21.27 -3.39
C LEU A 37 -2.35 20.32 -2.38
N TYR A 38 -1.02 20.33 -2.22
CA TYR A 38 -0.36 19.53 -1.18
C TYR A 38 -0.83 19.93 0.22
N ALA A 39 -0.92 21.23 0.52
CA ALA A 39 -1.40 21.69 1.83
C ALA A 39 -2.84 21.24 2.11
N PHE A 40 -3.74 21.36 1.12
CA PHE A 40 -5.12 20.91 1.22
C PHE A 40 -5.22 19.39 1.41
N LEU A 41 -4.55 18.61 0.55
CA LEU A 41 -4.62 17.15 0.58
C LEU A 41 -3.90 16.57 1.79
N ARG A 42 -2.86 17.22 2.30
CA ARG A 42 -2.19 16.80 3.54
C ARG A 42 -3.17 16.80 4.70
N ALA A 43 -4.02 17.83 4.80
CA ALA A 43 -5.06 17.97 5.83
C ALA A 43 -6.30 17.07 5.61
N MET A 44 -6.50 16.55 4.40
CA MET A 44 -7.64 15.68 4.09
C MET A 44 -7.51 14.29 4.77
N PRO A 45 -8.55 13.79 5.47
CA PRO A 45 -8.59 12.41 5.96
C PRO A 45 -8.61 11.40 4.82
N LYS A 46 -7.69 10.41 4.80
CA LYS A 46 -7.47 9.52 3.65
C LYS A 46 -8.04 8.10 3.81
N GLY A 47 -8.62 7.78 4.96
CA GLY A 47 -9.12 6.43 5.24
C GLY A 47 -7.97 5.48 5.55
N GLY A 48 -7.22 5.04 4.54
CA GLY A 48 -6.05 4.18 4.76
C GLY A 48 -5.26 3.89 3.50
N GLU A 49 -4.29 2.99 3.66
CA GLU A 49 -3.38 2.56 2.60
C GLU A 49 -3.27 1.04 2.59
N LEU A 50 -3.50 0.42 1.41
CA LEU A 50 -3.70 -1.04 1.29
C LEU A 50 -2.53 -1.77 0.61
N HIS A 51 -1.55 -1.02 0.11
CA HIS A 51 -0.39 -1.54 -0.61
C HIS A 51 0.87 -0.83 -0.12
N TYR A 52 1.51 -1.44 0.88
CA TYR A 52 2.68 -0.86 1.53
C TYR A 52 3.67 -1.95 1.91
N HIS A 53 4.93 -1.84 1.50
CA HIS A 53 5.97 -2.80 1.88
C HIS A 53 6.75 -2.31 3.10
N LEU A 54 6.81 -3.12 4.17
CA LEU A 54 7.61 -2.76 5.35
C LEU A 54 9.09 -2.54 4.99
N ALA A 55 9.60 -3.33 4.04
CA ALA A 55 11.02 -3.36 3.72
C ALA A 55 11.51 -2.07 3.07
N GLY A 56 10.73 -1.41 2.22
CA GLY A 56 11.10 -0.14 1.60
C GLY A 56 10.31 1.09 2.04
N GLY A 57 9.39 0.96 3.01
CA GLY A 57 8.60 2.09 3.52
C GLY A 57 9.37 3.09 4.39
N ALA A 58 10.26 2.59 5.25
CA ALA A 58 11.09 3.46 6.08
C ALA A 58 12.18 4.15 5.25
N TYR A 59 12.45 5.41 5.54
CA TYR A 59 13.46 6.17 4.79
C TYR A 59 14.87 5.66 5.13
N PRO A 60 15.83 5.63 4.18
CA PRO A 60 17.21 5.24 4.47
C PRO A 60 17.87 6.03 5.61
N GLU A 61 17.50 7.30 5.81
CA GLU A 61 17.96 8.11 6.93
C GLU A 61 17.55 7.51 8.28
N THR A 62 16.32 7.01 8.41
CA THR A 62 15.84 6.29 9.59
C THR A 62 16.65 5.02 9.80
N MET A 63 16.87 4.23 8.74
CA MET A 63 17.65 2.99 8.81
C MET A 63 19.09 3.25 9.27
N LEU A 64 19.74 4.30 8.74
CA LEU A 64 21.10 4.68 9.14
C LEU A 64 21.17 5.21 10.57
N SER A 65 20.15 5.94 11.02
CA SER A 65 20.03 6.37 12.42
C SER A 65 19.97 5.17 13.36
N LEU A 66 19.17 4.14 13.03
CA LEU A 66 19.09 2.89 13.80
C LEU A 66 20.41 2.11 13.75
N ALA A 67 21.01 2.00 12.56
CA ALA A 67 22.29 1.32 12.38
C ALA A 67 23.41 1.98 13.21
N SER A 68 23.38 3.30 13.40
CA SER A 68 24.38 4.03 14.20
C SER A 68 24.39 3.65 15.68
N GLN A 69 23.29 3.05 16.17
CA GLN A 69 23.16 2.56 17.54
C GLN A 69 23.58 1.09 17.68
N GLY A 70 23.80 0.40 16.57
CA GLY A 70 24.24 -1.00 16.52
C GLY A 70 25.68 -1.14 16.03
N ASP A 71 26.14 -2.38 15.95
CA ASP A 71 27.45 -2.72 15.40
C ASP A 71 27.30 -3.24 13.98
N TYR A 72 27.36 -2.33 13.02
CA TYR A 72 27.27 -2.61 11.59
C TYR A 72 28.47 -2.06 10.83
N CYS A 73 28.82 -2.75 9.75
CA CYS A 73 29.87 -2.37 8.84
C CYS A 73 29.27 -2.06 7.45
N LEU A 74 29.52 -0.85 6.95
CA LEU A 74 29.18 -0.44 5.60
C LEU A 74 30.36 -0.74 4.67
N ASP A 75 30.12 -1.55 3.65
CA ASP A 75 31.08 -1.75 2.57
C ASP A 75 31.10 -0.52 1.63
N LYS A 76 32.29 0.03 1.35
CA LYS A 76 32.43 1.28 0.60
C LYS A 76 32.20 1.13 -0.91
N ILE A 77 32.19 -0.10 -1.43
CA ILE A 77 32.08 -0.36 -2.87
C ILE A 77 30.64 -0.68 -3.23
N SER A 78 30.09 -1.74 -2.64
CA SER A 78 28.69 -2.16 -2.80
C SER A 78 27.70 -1.21 -2.13
N LEU A 79 28.17 -0.41 -1.17
CA LEU A 79 27.33 0.41 -0.29
C LEU A 79 26.29 -0.42 0.48
N GLY A 80 26.54 -1.72 0.64
CA GLY A 80 25.75 -2.61 1.48
C GLY A 80 26.20 -2.59 2.93
N ILE A 81 25.24 -2.78 3.84
CA ILE A 81 25.50 -2.85 5.27
C ILE A 81 25.35 -4.29 5.77
N SER A 82 26.26 -4.72 6.63
CA SER A 82 26.19 -6.02 7.30
C SER A 82 26.43 -5.86 8.80
N LYS A 83 25.89 -6.79 9.60
CA LYS A 83 26.18 -6.82 11.03
C LYS A 83 27.65 -7.16 11.23
N THR A 84 28.35 -6.40 12.07
CA THR A 84 29.75 -6.67 12.38
C THR A 84 29.85 -7.98 13.16
N THR A 85 30.36 -9.03 12.51
CA THR A 85 30.71 -10.31 13.16
C THR A 85 32.22 -10.48 13.32
N GLU A 86 32.99 -9.73 12.56
CA GLU A 86 34.46 -9.72 12.54
C GLU A 86 34.97 -8.26 12.43
N ARG A 87 36.24 -8.06 12.11
CA ARG A 87 36.80 -6.71 11.90
C ARG A 87 36.11 -6.02 10.72
N CYS A 88 35.46 -4.88 10.98
CA CYS A 88 34.93 -4.03 9.91
C CYS A 88 36.07 -3.44 9.06
N LEU A 89 36.13 -3.84 7.78
CA LEU A 89 37.08 -3.31 6.80
C LEU A 89 36.58 -2.05 6.08
N GLY A 90 35.28 -1.75 6.21
CA GLY A 90 34.61 -0.61 5.59
C GLY A 90 34.51 0.61 6.51
N VAL A 91 33.30 1.14 6.69
CA VAL A 91 32.99 2.21 7.66
C VAL A 91 32.04 1.66 8.71
N LYS A 92 32.31 1.89 9.99
CA LYS A 92 31.35 1.54 11.03
C LYS A 92 30.13 2.44 10.94
N SER A 93 28.93 1.89 11.13
CA SER A 93 27.68 2.65 11.06
C SER A 93 27.66 3.87 11.98
N ALA A 94 28.25 3.76 13.18
CA ALA A 94 28.37 4.85 14.15
C ALA A 94 29.25 6.03 13.66
N GLU A 95 30.14 5.80 12.70
CA GLU A 95 31.06 6.80 12.13
C GLU A 95 30.49 7.45 10.86
N LEU A 96 29.42 6.89 10.28
CA LEU A 96 28.93 7.32 8.95
C LEU A 96 28.49 8.79 8.90
N LEU A 97 27.93 9.33 9.99
CA LEU A 97 27.56 10.75 10.09
C LEU A 97 28.78 11.69 10.02
N GLN A 98 29.98 11.19 10.31
CA GLN A 98 31.24 11.94 10.18
C GLN A 98 31.74 11.97 8.72
N HIS A 99 31.09 11.23 7.82
CA HIS A 99 31.42 11.12 6.40
C HIS A 99 30.25 11.59 5.52
N PRO A 100 29.94 12.89 5.46
CA PRO A 100 28.72 13.41 4.81
C PRO A 100 28.62 13.09 3.32
N ALA A 101 29.74 13.01 2.60
CA ALA A 101 29.76 12.60 1.20
C ALA A 101 29.33 11.12 1.04
N LEU A 102 29.89 10.23 1.85
CA LEU A 102 29.55 8.80 1.85
C LEU A 102 28.11 8.59 2.33
N TYR A 103 27.67 9.28 3.38
CA TYR A 103 26.29 9.25 3.84
C TYR A 103 25.30 9.54 2.69
N ASN A 104 25.53 10.63 1.95
CA ASN A 104 24.69 10.98 0.80
C ASN A 104 24.76 9.95 -0.33
N GLN A 105 25.92 9.33 -0.56
CA GLN A 105 26.04 8.23 -1.52
C GLN A 105 25.21 7.01 -1.09
N VAL A 106 25.21 6.67 0.20
CA VAL A 106 24.38 5.59 0.74
C VAL A 106 22.90 5.90 0.57
N ILE A 107 22.44 7.10 0.92
CA ILE A 107 21.03 7.49 0.73
C ILE A 107 20.60 7.35 -0.74
N ARG A 108 21.44 7.81 -1.69
CA ARG A 108 21.16 7.66 -3.13
C ARG A 108 21.22 6.21 -3.60
N SER A 109 22.03 5.38 -2.96
CA SER A 109 22.16 3.96 -3.30
C SER A 109 21.01 3.11 -2.74
N TRP A 110 20.39 3.56 -1.64
CA TRP A 110 19.30 2.87 -0.93
C TRP A 110 17.92 3.45 -1.27
N SER A 111 17.83 4.45 -2.15
CA SER A 111 16.57 5.08 -2.58
C SER A 111 16.69 5.64 -4.00
N LEU A 112 15.60 6.17 -4.54
CA LEU A 112 15.57 6.90 -5.81
C LEU A 112 15.87 8.39 -5.65
N LYS A 113 16.51 8.78 -4.54
CA LYS A 113 16.99 10.16 -4.34
C LYS A 113 17.98 10.53 -5.45
N ASP A 114 17.66 11.58 -6.20
CA ASP A 114 18.45 12.09 -7.33
C ASP A 114 18.70 11.06 -8.46
N PHE A 115 18.05 9.89 -8.44
CA PHE A 115 18.27 8.85 -9.44
C PHE A 115 17.70 9.29 -10.79
N VAL A 116 18.55 9.21 -11.82
CA VAL A 116 18.20 9.45 -13.22
C VAL A 116 18.59 8.18 -13.98
N PRO A 117 17.63 7.46 -14.58
CA PRO A 117 17.92 6.26 -15.35
C PRO A 117 18.95 6.54 -16.47
N GLY A 118 19.86 5.58 -16.67
CA GLY A 118 20.91 5.62 -17.68
C GLY A 118 21.12 4.21 -18.22
N GLU A 119 22.31 3.66 -18.04
CA GLU A 119 22.55 2.22 -18.29
C GLU A 119 21.77 1.34 -17.29
N GLU A 120 21.68 1.79 -16.03
CA GLU A 120 20.81 1.18 -15.02
C GLU A 120 19.40 1.77 -15.12
N SER A 121 18.39 0.90 -15.17
CA SER A 121 16.99 1.30 -15.16
C SER A 121 16.52 1.67 -13.74
N GLY A 122 15.42 2.44 -13.65
CA GLY A 122 14.80 2.72 -12.35
C GLY A 122 14.30 1.48 -11.63
N HIS A 123 13.83 0.49 -12.39
CA HIS A 123 13.45 -0.84 -11.92
C HIS A 123 14.63 -1.57 -11.27
N ASP A 124 15.77 -1.62 -11.95
CA ASP A 124 16.92 -2.39 -11.45
C ASP A 124 17.55 -1.72 -10.23
N HIS A 125 17.70 -0.39 -10.24
CA HIS A 125 18.19 0.35 -9.07
C HIS A 125 17.29 0.16 -7.85
N PHE A 126 15.97 0.16 -8.07
CA PHE A 126 14.98 -0.09 -7.02
C PHE A 126 15.17 -1.47 -6.39
N PHE A 127 15.18 -2.55 -7.18
CA PHE A 127 15.35 -3.91 -6.65
C PHE A 127 16.75 -4.17 -6.07
N ALA A 128 17.79 -3.58 -6.64
CA ALA A 128 19.15 -3.68 -6.14
C ALA A 128 19.33 -3.02 -4.76
N SER A 129 18.48 -2.04 -4.41
CA SER A 129 18.57 -1.33 -3.14
C SER A 129 18.33 -2.23 -1.92
N PHE A 130 17.37 -3.17 -2.02
CA PHE A 130 16.99 -4.04 -0.89
C PHE A 130 18.19 -4.82 -0.34
N TYR A 131 18.99 -5.45 -1.21
CA TYR A 131 20.18 -6.21 -0.78
C TYR A 131 21.17 -5.40 0.06
N LYS A 132 21.16 -4.08 -0.07
CA LYS A 132 22.09 -3.18 0.62
C LYS A 132 21.68 -2.90 2.07
N PHE A 133 20.40 -2.97 2.41
CA PHE A 133 19.88 -2.61 3.74
C PHE A 133 19.03 -3.68 4.42
N MET A 134 18.68 -4.79 3.75
CA MET A 134 17.84 -5.86 4.33
C MET A 134 18.28 -6.35 5.74
N PRO A 135 19.58 -6.43 6.09
CA PRO A 135 19.98 -6.77 7.46
C PRO A 135 19.39 -5.83 8.52
N LEU A 136 19.23 -4.55 8.22
CA LEU A 136 18.59 -3.58 9.11
C LEU A 136 17.07 -3.78 9.18
N VAL A 137 16.43 -4.09 8.05
CA VAL A 137 15.00 -4.43 8.02
C VAL A 137 14.74 -5.59 8.96
N PHE A 138 15.54 -6.66 8.91
CA PHE A 138 15.38 -7.81 9.79
C PHE A 138 15.61 -7.49 11.26
N ALA A 139 16.63 -6.68 11.57
CA ALA A 139 17.01 -6.37 12.94
C ALA A 139 16.08 -5.35 13.64
N TYR A 140 15.49 -4.42 12.88
CA TYR A 140 14.78 -3.26 13.41
C TYR A 140 13.33 -3.14 12.95
N ARG A 141 12.67 -4.25 12.55
CA ARG A 141 11.27 -4.21 12.09
C ARG A 141 10.33 -3.37 12.98
N PRO A 142 10.34 -3.49 14.32
CA PRO A 142 9.45 -2.69 15.16
C PRO A 142 9.69 -1.18 15.05
N GLN A 143 10.94 -0.74 15.01
CA GLN A 143 11.30 0.67 14.92
C GLN A 143 10.98 1.24 13.53
N LEU A 144 11.20 0.46 12.48
CA LEU A 144 10.82 0.84 11.12
C LEU A 144 9.29 0.94 10.98
N LEU A 145 8.55 -0.03 11.54
CA LEU A 145 7.09 0.03 11.58
C LEU A 145 6.60 1.25 12.37
N ALA A 146 7.21 1.55 13.52
CA ALA A 146 6.87 2.74 14.31
C ALA A 146 7.04 4.03 13.49
N GLU A 147 8.12 4.15 12.73
CA GLU A 147 8.35 5.32 11.87
C GLU A 147 7.29 5.43 10.76
N ILE A 148 6.97 4.32 10.09
CA ILE A 148 5.92 4.24 9.06
C ILE A 148 4.57 4.66 9.65
N MET A 149 4.20 4.13 10.81
CA MET A 149 2.95 4.48 11.49
C MET A 149 2.89 5.98 11.81
N GLN A 150 4.00 6.58 12.27
CA GLN A 150 4.03 8.01 12.56
C GLN A 150 3.80 8.86 11.33
N ARG A 151 4.42 8.47 10.21
CA ARG A 151 4.24 9.20 8.97
C ARG A 151 2.80 9.08 8.48
N ALA A 152 2.23 7.87 8.47
CA ALA A 152 0.85 7.64 8.08
C ALA A 152 -0.15 8.46 8.92
N ALA A 153 0.05 8.49 10.25
CA ALA A 153 -0.75 9.32 11.14
C ALA A 153 -0.63 10.82 10.82
N SER A 154 0.58 11.30 10.49
CA SER A 154 0.81 12.69 10.08
C SER A 154 0.18 13.05 8.72
N GLN A 155 -0.26 12.05 7.96
CA GLN A 155 -1.00 12.18 6.70
C GLN A 155 -2.50 11.90 6.85
N HIS A 156 -3.01 11.80 8.09
CA HIS A 156 -4.42 11.54 8.40
C HIS A 156 -4.97 10.24 7.82
N GLU A 157 -4.11 9.22 7.77
CA GLU A 157 -4.53 7.84 7.55
C GLU A 157 -5.12 7.27 8.85
N GLN A 158 -6.07 6.34 8.72
CA GLN A 158 -6.70 5.64 9.84
C GLN A 158 -6.40 4.14 9.84
N TYR A 159 -5.93 3.62 8.71
CA TYR A 159 -5.70 2.21 8.50
C TYR A 159 -4.51 1.94 7.57
N LEU A 160 -3.71 0.93 7.91
CA LEU A 160 -2.62 0.42 7.07
C LEU A 160 -2.73 -1.10 6.91
N GLU A 161 -2.56 -1.60 5.68
CA GLU A 161 -2.19 -2.99 5.42
C GLU A 161 -0.75 -3.06 4.91
N ILE A 162 0.12 -3.64 5.72
CA ILE A 162 1.56 -3.67 5.46
C ILE A 162 1.99 -5.08 5.09
N MET A 163 2.66 -5.21 3.96
CA MET A 163 3.24 -6.47 3.50
C MET A 163 4.51 -6.78 4.29
N ILE A 164 4.54 -7.97 4.92
CA ILE A 164 5.65 -8.45 5.73
C ILE A 164 5.99 -9.91 5.43
N LEU A 165 7.21 -10.30 5.80
CA LEU A 165 7.70 -11.68 5.79
C LEU A 165 8.22 -12.03 7.20
N PRO A 166 7.33 -12.46 8.11
CA PRO A 166 7.67 -12.64 9.52
C PRO A 166 8.71 -13.73 9.76
N ASP A 167 8.66 -14.82 9.00
CA ASP A 167 9.54 -15.98 9.14
C ASP A 167 10.86 -15.86 8.36
N ASN A 168 11.17 -14.68 7.79
CA ASN A 168 12.38 -14.47 6.98
C ASN A 168 12.57 -15.55 5.87
N ALA A 169 11.48 -16.01 5.25
CA ALA A 169 11.47 -17.09 4.26
C ALA A 169 11.99 -18.46 4.75
N GLN A 170 12.03 -18.71 6.06
CA GLN A 170 12.33 -20.05 6.60
C GLN A 170 11.36 -21.12 6.10
N SER A 171 10.11 -20.74 5.80
CA SER A 171 9.13 -21.60 5.12
C SER A 171 9.63 -22.23 3.82
N THR A 172 10.55 -21.57 3.09
CA THR A 172 11.12 -22.10 1.84
C THR A 172 12.04 -23.31 2.05
N THR A 173 12.52 -23.54 3.28
CA THR A 173 13.35 -24.71 3.61
C THR A 173 12.54 -26.01 3.63
N PHE A 174 11.21 -25.90 3.72
CA PHE A 174 10.26 -27.02 3.64
C PHE A 174 9.81 -27.30 2.20
N ALA A 175 10.47 -26.72 1.20
CA ALA A 175 10.13 -26.96 -0.20
C ALA A 175 10.18 -28.46 -0.52
N PRO A 176 9.11 -29.02 -1.10
CA PRO A 176 9.12 -30.40 -1.57
C PRO A 176 10.09 -30.57 -2.75
N GLN A 177 10.40 -31.81 -3.11
CA GLN A 177 11.29 -32.07 -4.26
C GLN A 177 10.65 -31.75 -5.61
N ARG A 178 9.33 -31.86 -5.71
CA ARG A 178 8.57 -31.61 -6.95
C ARG A 178 7.13 -31.25 -6.63
N ILE A 179 6.54 -30.36 -7.41
CA ILE A 179 5.11 -30.05 -7.31
C ILE A 179 4.40 -30.11 -8.68
N SER A 180 3.14 -30.49 -8.63
CA SER A 180 2.19 -30.40 -9.74
C SER A 180 0.76 -30.34 -9.19
N PRO A 181 -0.22 -29.83 -9.94
CA PRO A 181 -1.61 -29.79 -9.48
C PRO A 181 -2.13 -31.15 -8.97
N ALA A 182 -1.65 -32.25 -9.56
CA ALA A 182 -2.02 -33.61 -9.16
C ALA A 182 -1.49 -34.02 -7.77
N ASN A 183 -0.42 -33.39 -7.25
CA ASN A 183 0.18 -33.75 -5.96
C ASN A 183 0.09 -32.65 -4.89
N PHE A 184 -0.51 -31.50 -5.19
CA PHE A 184 -0.68 -30.39 -4.23
C PHE A 184 -1.34 -30.85 -2.93
N ALA A 185 -2.44 -31.60 -3.01
CA ALA A 185 -3.17 -32.09 -1.83
C ALA A 185 -2.33 -33.03 -0.94
N ALA A 186 -1.63 -33.99 -1.53
CA ALA A 186 -0.76 -34.89 -0.77
C ALA A 186 0.43 -34.14 -0.14
N THR A 187 1.01 -33.19 -0.88
CA THR A 187 2.14 -32.38 -0.43
C THR A 187 1.72 -31.46 0.72
N SER A 188 0.57 -30.80 0.63
CA SER A 188 0.08 -29.94 1.72
C SER A 188 -0.24 -30.77 2.96
N GLN A 189 -0.87 -31.94 2.81
CA GLN A 189 -1.13 -32.82 3.95
C GLN A 189 0.16 -33.26 4.65
N GLN A 190 1.21 -33.59 3.88
CA GLN A 190 2.51 -33.96 4.44
C GLN A 190 3.14 -32.79 5.22
N LEU A 191 3.19 -31.59 4.63
CA LEU A 191 3.76 -30.41 5.28
C LEU A 191 2.95 -30.01 6.52
N LEU A 192 1.62 -30.08 6.45
CA LEU A 192 0.77 -29.75 7.60
C LEU A 192 0.90 -30.77 8.75
N ALA A 193 1.29 -32.01 8.47
CA ALA A 193 1.60 -33.02 9.48
C ALA A 193 3.03 -32.88 10.07
N ASP A 194 3.91 -32.12 9.42
CA ASP A 194 5.28 -31.89 9.87
C ASP A 194 5.30 -30.90 11.07
N LYS A 195 5.86 -31.34 12.20
CA LYS A 195 5.93 -30.54 13.43
C LYS A 195 6.82 -29.30 13.29
N ALA A 196 7.90 -29.38 12.52
CA ALA A 196 8.79 -28.24 12.29
C ALA A 196 8.12 -27.21 11.38
N PHE A 197 7.34 -27.65 10.39
CA PHE A 197 6.52 -26.73 9.58
C PHE A 197 5.45 -26.04 10.43
N GLN A 198 4.71 -26.78 11.27
CA GLN A 198 3.74 -26.17 12.20
C GLN A 198 4.39 -25.21 13.19
N ALA A 199 5.62 -25.49 13.64
CA ALA A 199 6.38 -24.56 14.48
C ALA A 199 6.74 -23.27 13.72
N ASN A 200 7.06 -23.34 12.41
CA ASN A 200 7.29 -22.16 11.58
C ASN A 200 6.02 -21.33 11.37
N VAL A 201 4.86 -21.98 11.17
CA VAL A 201 3.56 -21.30 11.10
C VAL A 201 3.29 -20.55 12.41
N LYS A 202 3.47 -21.21 13.56
CA LYS A 202 3.32 -20.56 14.86
C LYS A 202 4.28 -19.38 15.03
N HIS A 203 5.56 -19.57 14.67
CA HIS A 203 6.55 -18.50 14.70
C HIS A 203 6.13 -17.30 13.84
N THR A 204 5.59 -17.56 12.64
CA THR A 204 5.08 -16.52 11.73
C THR A 204 4.00 -15.65 12.40
N ILE A 205 3.03 -16.29 13.07
CA ILE A 205 1.94 -15.61 13.77
C ILE A 205 2.48 -14.81 14.97
N ASP A 206 3.33 -15.43 15.79
CA ASP A 206 3.89 -14.80 16.99
C ASP A 206 4.72 -13.56 16.62
N VAL A 207 5.55 -13.63 15.57
CA VAL A 207 6.36 -12.49 15.10
C VAL A 207 5.48 -11.34 14.61
N ALA A 208 4.41 -11.61 13.86
CA ALA A 208 3.49 -10.56 13.40
C ALA A 208 2.80 -9.86 14.58
N GLN A 209 2.35 -10.63 15.59
CA GLN A 209 1.75 -10.07 16.79
C GLN A 209 2.75 -9.23 17.61
N GLU A 210 3.95 -9.76 17.85
CA GLU A 210 4.99 -9.06 18.59
C GLU A 210 5.46 -7.79 17.88
N LEU A 211 5.51 -7.80 16.56
CA LEU A 211 5.94 -6.66 15.75
C LEU A 211 5.07 -5.43 16.04
N LEU A 212 3.75 -5.56 15.96
CA LEU A 212 2.83 -4.44 16.22
C LEU A 212 2.88 -4.00 17.69
N GLN A 213 2.95 -4.95 18.63
CA GLN A 213 3.06 -4.62 20.06
C GLN A 213 4.32 -3.81 20.36
N LYS A 214 5.48 -4.23 19.82
CA LYS A 214 6.75 -3.53 20.02
C LYS A 214 6.76 -2.15 19.36
N ALA A 215 6.22 -2.03 18.14
CA ALA A 215 6.10 -0.72 17.48
C ALA A 215 5.24 0.25 18.30
N ARG A 216 4.08 -0.18 18.80
CA ARG A 216 3.21 0.65 19.67
C ARG A 216 3.90 1.04 20.98
N LYS A 217 4.73 0.16 21.54
CA LYS A 217 5.54 0.45 22.73
C LYS A 217 6.60 1.51 22.43
N ASP A 218 7.32 1.40 21.31
CA ASP A 218 8.32 2.37 20.87
C ASP A 218 7.70 3.75 20.62
N LEU A 219 6.43 3.78 20.19
CA LEU A 219 5.63 5.01 20.02
C LEU A 219 5.10 5.58 21.34
N GLY A 220 5.27 4.88 22.46
CA GLY A 220 4.76 5.32 23.76
C GLY A 220 3.23 5.23 23.89
N CYS A 221 2.56 4.37 23.12
CA CYS A 221 1.10 4.24 23.14
C CYS A 221 0.51 3.82 24.49
N ASP A 222 1.29 3.17 25.36
CA ASP A 222 0.86 2.84 26.72
C ASP A 222 0.73 4.09 27.61
N LYS A 223 1.54 5.12 27.33
CA LYS A 223 1.59 6.38 28.10
C LYS A 223 0.65 7.44 27.52
N ALA A 224 0.57 7.51 26.20
CA ALA A 224 -0.25 8.47 25.47
C ALA A 224 -1.15 7.76 24.44
N PRO A 225 -2.16 6.99 24.87
CA PRO A 225 -2.94 6.14 23.97
C PRO A 225 -3.76 6.94 22.95
N PHE A 226 -4.12 8.19 23.25
CA PHE A 226 -4.99 9.02 22.43
C PHE A 226 -4.26 9.86 21.36
N GLN A 227 -2.93 9.79 21.27
CA GLN A 227 -2.21 10.45 20.17
C GLN A 227 -2.55 9.76 18.83
N ASP A 228 -2.54 10.53 17.74
CA ASP A 228 -3.05 10.10 16.43
C ASP A 228 -2.47 8.75 15.97
N VAL A 229 -1.16 8.56 16.10
CA VAL A 229 -0.50 7.30 15.70
C VAL A 229 -0.96 6.08 16.50
N CYS A 230 -1.37 6.26 17.76
CA CYS A 230 -1.84 5.16 18.59
C CYS A 230 -3.30 4.80 18.31
N GLN A 231 -4.02 5.68 17.59
CA GLN A 231 -5.36 5.45 17.07
C GLN A 231 -5.35 4.82 15.67
N LEU A 232 -4.18 4.77 15.00
CA LEU A 232 -4.01 4.11 13.71
C LEU A 232 -4.21 2.59 13.86
N THR A 233 -5.10 2.02 13.06
CA THR A 233 -5.23 0.56 12.94
C THR A 233 -4.23 0.04 11.93
N VAL A 234 -3.48 -1.01 12.28
CA VAL A 234 -2.52 -1.65 11.38
C VAL A 234 -2.85 -3.14 11.30
N ARG A 235 -2.81 -3.68 10.08
CA ARG A 235 -2.86 -5.11 9.80
C ARG A 235 -1.76 -5.47 8.80
N PHE A 236 -1.51 -6.76 8.66
CA PHE A 236 -0.44 -7.27 7.85
C PHE A 236 -0.96 -8.17 6.73
N GLN A 237 -0.26 -8.14 5.60
CA GLN A 237 -0.35 -9.18 4.58
C GLN A 237 0.96 -9.97 4.60
N TYR A 238 0.88 -11.30 4.60
CA TYR A 238 2.08 -12.11 4.40
C TYR A 238 2.40 -12.10 2.90
N TYR A 239 3.61 -11.69 2.50
CA TYR A 239 4.00 -11.80 1.09
C TYR A 239 4.77 -13.10 0.79
N VAL A 240 4.45 -13.68 -0.37
CA VAL A 240 5.18 -14.79 -1.00
C VAL A 240 6.13 -14.20 -2.05
N LEU A 241 7.35 -14.71 -2.12
CA LEU A 241 8.36 -14.30 -3.09
C LEU A 241 8.12 -15.04 -4.40
N ARG A 242 7.98 -14.34 -5.54
CA ARG A 242 7.73 -14.98 -6.85
C ARG A 242 9.00 -15.36 -7.61
N GLU A 243 10.13 -14.72 -7.32
CA GLU A 243 11.40 -14.91 -8.01
C GLU A 243 12.19 -16.12 -7.44
N GLN A 244 11.53 -17.27 -7.36
CA GLN A 244 12.08 -18.52 -6.82
C GLN A 244 11.41 -19.75 -7.45
N ALA A 245 11.98 -20.93 -7.20
CA ALA A 245 11.42 -22.19 -7.69
C ALA A 245 9.97 -22.41 -7.19
N PRO A 246 9.05 -22.93 -8.03
CA PRO A 246 7.65 -23.15 -7.67
C PRO A 246 7.46 -23.97 -6.38
N GLU A 247 8.34 -24.92 -6.09
CA GLU A 247 8.33 -25.71 -4.85
C GLU A 247 8.48 -24.83 -3.60
N LYS A 248 9.33 -23.80 -3.66
CA LYS A 248 9.50 -22.83 -2.58
C LYS A 248 8.30 -21.89 -2.49
N VAL A 249 7.76 -21.45 -3.63
CA VAL A 249 6.50 -20.68 -3.67
C VAL A 249 5.39 -21.46 -2.99
N PHE A 250 5.25 -22.76 -3.27
CA PHE A 250 4.23 -23.62 -2.69
C PHE A 250 4.37 -23.74 -1.16
N ALA A 251 5.56 -24.06 -0.66
CA ALA A 251 5.79 -24.20 0.79
C ALA A 251 5.58 -22.86 1.52
N GLN A 252 6.03 -21.76 0.94
CA GLN A 252 5.84 -20.42 1.49
C GLN A 252 4.38 -19.99 1.46
N ALA A 253 3.66 -20.21 0.36
CA ALA A 253 2.23 -19.93 0.26
C ALA A 253 1.42 -20.77 1.27
N LEU A 254 1.73 -22.06 1.44
CA LEU A 254 1.08 -22.88 2.46
C LEU A 254 1.28 -22.31 3.86
N ASN A 255 2.51 -21.87 4.19
CA ASN A 255 2.80 -21.22 5.48
C ASN A 255 1.99 -19.91 5.64
N ALA A 256 1.97 -19.08 4.59
CA ALA A 256 1.25 -17.81 4.55
C ALA A 256 -0.24 -17.98 4.82
N PHE A 257 -0.91 -18.86 4.05
CA PHE A 257 -2.35 -19.10 4.18
C PHE A 257 -2.70 -19.78 5.51
N THR A 258 -1.88 -20.72 5.97
CA THR A 258 -2.08 -21.34 7.29
C THR A 258 -1.99 -20.28 8.40
N ALA A 259 -0.96 -19.43 8.37
CA ALA A 259 -0.76 -18.37 9.36
C ALA A 259 -1.89 -17.32 9.31
N ALA A 260 -2.27 -16.85 8.12
CA ALA A 260 -3.37 -15.88 7.95
C ALA A 260 -4.72 -16.44 8.45
N SER A 261 -4.98 -17.74 8.25
CA SER A 261 -6.22 -18.36 8.74
C SER A 261 -6.34 -18.45 10.27
N GLN A 262 -5.22 -18.30 10.98
CA GLN A 262 -5.12 -18.45 12.43
C GLN A 262 -4.74 -17.14 13.15
N SER A 263 -4.35 -16.11 12.40
CA SER A 263 -3.89 -14.83 12.92
C SER A 263 -5.02 -13.80 12.96
N LYS A 264 -4.95 -12.89 13.93
CA LYS A 264 -5.77 -11.66 13.93
C LYS A 264 -5.08 -10.49 13.24
N GLU A 265 -3.76 -10.54 13.13
CA GLU A 265 -2.95 -9.44 12.59
C GLU A 265 -2.61 -9.66 11.11
N ILE A 266 -2.43 -10.91 10.68
CA ILE A 266 -2.22 -11.25 9.26
C ILE A 266 -3.59 -11.48 8.62
N VAL A 267 -4.04 -10.52 7.83
CA VAL A 267 -5.39 -10.49 7.24
C VAL A 267 -5.44 -10.94 5.80
N GLY A 268 -4.30 -11.07 5.13
CA GLY A 268 -4.25 -11.52 3.74
C GLY A 268 -2.89 -12.03 3.32
N VAL A 269 -2.83 -12.55 2.10
CA VAL A 269 -1.61 -13.04 1.45
C VAL A 269 -1.38 -12.27 0.15
N ASN A 270 -0.12 -11.97 -0.13
CA ASN A 270 0.32 -11.29 -1.35
C ASN A 270 1.44 -12.04 -2.07
N LEU A 271 1.73 -11.66 -3.30
CA LEU A 271 2.81 -12.21 -4.13
C LEU A 271 3.65 -11.03 -4.65
N VAL A 272 4.95 -10.98 -4.34
CA VAL A 272 5.81 -9.79 -4.53
C VAL A 272 7.12 -10.15 -5.22
N GLN A 273 7.97 -9.14 -5.48
CA GLN A 273 9.17 -9.11 -6.33
C GLN A 273 8.86 -8.86 -7.81
N ALA A 274 9.92 -8.62 -8.59
CA ALA A 274 9.87 -8.29 -10.01
C ALA A 274 9.01 -9.29 -10.80
N GLU A 275 7.89 -8.80 -11.33
CA GLU A 275 6.98 -9.58 -12.18
C GLU A 275 7.60 -9.90 -13.54
N SER A 276 8.50 -9.04 -14.02
CA SER A 276 9.25 -9.16 -15.27
C SER A 276 10.46 -10.10 -15.19
N ALA A 277 10.83 -10.60 -14.01
CA ALA A 277 11.98 -11.47 -13.87
C ALA A 277 11.75 -12.81 -14.61
N PRO A 278 12.78 -13.42 -15.24
CA PRO A 278 12.61 -14.63 -16.05
C PRO A 278 11.92 -15.79 -15.33
N ILE A 279 12.22 -16.00 -14.03
CA ILE A 279 11.58 -17.05 -13.23
C ILE A 279 10.10 -16.72 -12.98
N SER A 280 9.77 -15.45 -12.75
CA SER A 280 8.41 -14.97 -12.54
C SER A 280 7.56 -15.21 -13.78
N LEU A 281 8.02 -14.73 -14.95
CA LEU A 281 7.32 -14.89 -16.23
C LEU A 281 7.11 -16.37 -16.57
N GLN A 282 8.17 -17.18 -16.49
CA GLN A 282 8.10 -18.60 -16.81
C GLN A 282 7.08 -19.36 -15.96
N ASN A 283 6.92 -18.97 -14.69
CA ASN A 283 6.13 -19.73 -13.72
C ASN A 283 4.82 -19.06 -13.31
N TYR A 284 4.44 -17.91 -13.89
CA TYR A 284 3.28 -17.13 -13.43
C TYR A 284 2.00 -17.96 -13.34
N HIS A 285 1.69 -18.70 -14.41
CA HIS A 285 0.52 -19.60 -14.42
C HIS A 285 0.56 -20.64 -13.30
N LYS A 286 1.72 -21.26 -13.07
CA LYS A 286 1.92 -22.23 -11.98
C LYS A 286 1.74 -21.58 -10.61
N GLN A 287 2.21 -20.33 -10.44
CA GLN A 287 2.02 -19.56 -9.21
C GLN A 287 0.52 -19.31 -8.98
N MET A 288 -0.24 -18.98 -10.02
CA MET A 288 -1.70 -18.82 -9.92
C MET A 288 -2.41 -20.13 -9.60
N GLU A 289 -1.98 -21.27 -10.16
CA GLU A 289 -2.50 -22.59 -9.76
C GLU A 289 -2.23 -22.91 -8.28
N ILE A 290 -1.04 -22.53 -7.76
CA ILE A 290 -0.71 -22.67 -6.33
C ILE A 290 -1.69 -21.83 -5.49
N PHE A 291 -1.88 -20.55 -5.83
CA PHE A 291 -2.81 -19.68 -5.10
C PHE A 291 -4.26 -20.18 -5.19
N SER A 292 -4.68 -20.70 -6.35
CA SER A 292 -5.99 -21.34 -6.51
C SER A 292 -6.19 -22.49 -5.54
N PHE A 293 -5.19 -23.38 -5.44
CA PHE A 293 -5.21 -24.48 -4.49
C PHE A 293 -5.21 -24.00 -3.03
N MET A 294 -4.42 -22.97 -2.69
CA MET A 294 -4.43 -22.40 -1.34
C MET A 294 -5.78 -21.79 -0.99
N HIS A 295 -6.44 -21.09 -1.92
CA HIS A 295 -7.78 -20.55 -1.73
C HIS A 295 -8.82 -21.66 -1.51
N GLN A 296 -8.71 -22.80 -2.21
CA GLN A 296 -9.58 -23.97 -1.97
C GLN A 296 -9.41 -24.54 -0.55
N LEU A 297 -8.18 -24.59 -0.02
CA LEU A 297 -7.91 -25.03 1.35
C LEU A 297 -8.33 -24.00 2.41
N TYR A 298 -8.20 -22.71 2.09
CA TYR A 298 -8.40 -21.60 3.02
C TYR A 298 -9.31 -20.51 2.39
N PRO A 299 -10.60 -20.81 2.14
CA PRO A 299 -11.50 -19.94 1.38
C PRO A 299 -11.84 -18.61 2.06
N LYS A 300 -11.44 -18.44 3.33
CA LYS A 300 -11.63 -17.20 4.11
C LYS A 300 -10.37 -16.34 4.19
N VAL A 301 -9.23 -16.82 3.72
CA VAL A 301 -8.00 -16.02 3.70
C VAL A 301 -8.06 -15.10 2.51
N HIS A 302 -7.87 -13.81 2.76
CA HIS A 302 -7.94 -12.81 1.72
C HIS A 302 -6.69 -12.80 0.82
N ILE A 303 -6.88 -12.42 -0.43
CA ILE A 303 -5.82 -12.43 -1.45
C ILE A 303 -5.75 -11.07 -2.15
N ALA A 304 -4.60 -10.42 -2.08
CA ALA A 304 -4.24 -9.29 -2.93
C ALA A 304 -2.98 -9.68 -3.71
N LEU A 305 -2.87 -9.41 -5.01
CA LEU A 305 -1.71 -9.83 -5.80
C LEU A 305 -1.14 -8.64 -6.57
N HIS A 306 0.18 -8.47 -6.58
CA HIS A 306 0.81 -7.69 -7.64
C HIS A 306 0.56 -8.42 -8.96
N ALA A 307 -0.08 -7.75 -9.91
CA ALA A 307 -0.32 -8.31 -11.23
C ALA A 307 -0.39 -7.18 -12.25
N GLY A 308 0.23 -7.40 -13.40
CA GLY A 308 0.27 -6.41 -14.45
C GLY A 308 1.13 -5.19 -14.11
N GLU A 309 2.10 -5.33 -13.20
CA GLU A 309 3.17 -4.34 -13.00
C GLU A 309 4.24 -4.47 -14.09
N LEU A 310 3.79 -4.45 -15.34
CA LEU A 310 4.63 -4.68 -16.51
C LEU A 310 4.59 -3.46 -17.43
N ALA A 311 5.77 -3.07 -17.91
CA ALA A 311 5.90 -2.10 -18.99
C ALA A 311 6.01 -2.83 -20.33
N PRO A 312 5.36 -2.36 -21.41
CA PRO A 312 5.48 -2.99 -22.73
C PRO A 312 6.89 -3.04 -23.31
N GLU A 313 7.79 -2.18 -22.81
CA GLU A 313 9.19 -2.15 -23.21
C GLU A 313 10.08 -3.10 -22.37
N ALA A 314 9.55 -3.68 -21.28
CA ALA A 314 10.30 -4.52 -20.34
C ALA A 314 10.15 -6.03 -20.58
N VAL A 315 9.09 -6.45 -21.29
CA VAL A 315 8.75 -7.88 -21.50
C VAL A 315 8.28 -8.13 -22.92
N LEU A 316 8.10 -9.40 -23.29
CA LEU A 316 7.58 -9.76 -24.60
C LEU A 316 6.06 -9.46 -24.68
N PRO A 317 5.51 -9.18 -25.88
CA PRO A 317 4.10 -8.87 -26.03
C PRO A 317 3.13 -9.94 -25.52
N GLU A 318 3.54 -11.22 -25.48
CA GLU A 318 2.76 -12.33 -24.92
C GLU A 318 2.63 -12.29 -23.40
N ASP A 319 3.62 -11.77 -22.68
CA ASP A 319 3.64 -11.69 -21.22
C ASP A 319 2.61 -10.68 -20.68
N LEU A 320 2.26 -9.66 -21.48
CA LEU A 320 1.30 -8.60 -21.12
C LEU A 320 -0.18 -9.03 -21.22
N ARG A 321 -0.47 -10.27 -21.64
CA ARG A 321 -1.81 -10.62 -22.17
C ARG A 321 -2.72 -11.38 -21.21
N PHE A 322 -2.24 -11.68 -20.00
CA PHE A 322 -2.95 -12.60 -19.11
C PHE A 322 -2.74 -12.40 -17.61
N HIS A 323 -1.75 -11.62 -17.16
CA HIS A 323 -1.33 -11.62 -15.76
C HIS A 323 -2.44 -11.14 -14.80
N ILE A 324 -3.09 -10.01 -15.11
CA ILE A 324 -4.22 -9.51 -14.31
C ILE A 324 -5.41 -10.47 -14.45
N ASN A 325 -5.68 -10.97 -15.66
CA ASN A 325 -6.78 -11.92 -15.87
C ASN A 325 -6.60 -13.19 -15.01
N GLU A 326 -5.43 -13.80 -15.00
CA GLU A 326 -5.15 -14.99 -14.20
C GLU A 326 -5.14 -14.70 -12.70
N ALA A 327 -4.60 -13.56 -12.26
CA ALA A 327 -4.67 -13.15 -10.86
C ALA A 327 -6.14 -13.09 -10.37
N VAL A 328 -7.03 -12.53 -11.19
CA VAL A 328 -8.47 -12.43 -10.86
C VAL A 328 -9.20 -13.77 -10.95
N THR A 329 -8.97 -14.53 -12.03
CA THR A 329 -9.81 -15.69 -12.38
C THR A 329 -9.29 -17.01 -11.82
N LEU A 330 -7.98 -17.15 -11.65
CA LEU A 330 -7.31 -18.35 -11.14
C LEU A 330 -6.68 -18.10 -9.76
N GLY A 331 -5.99 -16.97 -9.57
CA GLY A 331 -5.40 -16.58 -8.28
C GLY A 331 -6.41 -16.13 -7.23
N HIS A 332 -7.68 -15.92 -7.61
CA HIS A 332 -8.77 -15.44 -6.75
C HIS A 332 -8.47 -14.10 -6.05
N ALA A 333 -7.68 -13.23 -6.67
CA ALA A 333 -7.36 -11.93 -6.10
C ALA A 333 -8.62 -11.07 -5.91
N GLU A 334 -8.77 -10.54 -4.69
CA GLU A 334 -9.77 -9.53 -4.32
C GLU A 334 -9.26 -8.12 -4.62
N ARG A 335 -7.93 -7.94 -4.63
CA ARG A 335 -7.26 -6.70 -5.04
C ARG A 335 -6.06 -6.98 -5.96
N ILE A 336 -5.85 -6.08 -6.91
CA ILE A 336 -4.72 -6.10 -7.84
C ILE A 336 -3.79 -4.93 -7.52
N GLY A 337 -2.56 -5.23 -7.13
CA GLY A 337 -1.48 -4.26 -7.01
C GLY A 337 -1.03 -3.79 -8.39
N HIS A 338 -0.89 -2.47 -8.55
CA HIS A 338 -0.44 -1.78 -9.77
C HIS A 338 -1.45 -1.85 -10.94
N GLY A 339 -1.65 -3.01 -11.57
CA GLY A 339 -2.58 -3.19 -12.70
C GLY A 339 -2.27 -2.29 -13.91
N VAL A 340 -0.99 -2.12 -14.25
CA VAL A 340 -0.54 -1.12 -15.21
C VAL A 340 -0.81 -1.53 -16.66
N ASP A 341 -0.70 -2.82 -16.97
CA ASP A 341 -0.79 -3.36 -18.34
C ASP A 341 -2.20 -3.79 -18.78
N ILE A 342 -3.26 -3.44 -18.04
CA ILE A 342 -4.64 -3.87 -18.30
C ILE A 342 -5.14 -3.71 -19.74
N ALA A 343 -4.61 -2.72 -20.48
CA ALA A 343 -4.99 -2.49 -21.88
C ALA A 343 -4.43 -3.56 -22.85
N PHE A 344 -3.45 -4.35 -22.43
CA PHE A 344 -2.78 -5.39 -23.23
C PHE A 344 -3.37 -6.79 -23.01
N GLU A 345 -4.20 -6.96 -21.98
CA GLU A 345 -4.94 -8.20 -21.70
C GLU A 345 -5.76 -8.65 -22.92
N ASN A 346 -5.68 -9.94 -23.27
CA ASN A 346 -6.39 -10.49 -24.45
C ASN A 346 -7.89 -10.18 -24.45
N ASN A 347 -8.49 -10.08 -23.25
CA ASN A 347 -9.92 -9.82 -23.06
C ASN A 347 -10.16 -8.65 -22.09
N ALA A 348 -9.37 -7.58 -22.19
CA ALA A 348 -9.38 -6.42 -21.28
C ALA A 348 -10.80 -5.92 -20.90
N GLU A 349 -11.68 -5.72 -21.88
CA GLU A 349 -13.07 -5.25 -21.65
C GLU A 349 -13.90 -6.22 -20.78
N ALA A 350 -13.80 -7.52 -21.05
CA ALA A 350 -14.51 -8.55 -20.27
C ALA A 350 -13.92 -8.67 -18.86
N LEU A 351 -12.60 -8.51 -18.73
CA LEU A 351 -11.90 -8.49 -17.46
C LEU A 351 -12.33 -7.27 -16.62
N LEU A 352 -12.33 -6.07 -17.19
CA LEU A 352 -12.80 -4.85 -16.52
C LEU A 352 -14.24 -4.98 -16.04
N LYS A 353 -15.12 -5.54 -16.86
CA LYS A 353 -16.51 -5.83 -16.46
C LYS A 353 -16.56 -6.81 -15.28
N THR A 354 -15.69 -7.83 -15.28
CA THR A 354 -15.59 -8.78 -14.17
C THR A 354 -15.09 -8.10 -12.90
N MET A 355 -14.04 -7.29 -13.00
CA MET A 355 -13.47 -6.52 -11.89
C MET A 355 -14.49 -5.53 -11.32
N ALA A 356 -15.23 -4.82 -12.16
CA ALA A 356 -16.29 -3.92 -11.72
C ALA A 356 -17.43 -4.68 -11.03
N ASN A 357 -17.95 -5.76 -11.63
CA ASN A 357 -19.07 -6.52 -11.05
C ASN A 357 -18.71 -7.19 -9.72
N LYS A 358 -17.49 -7.72 -9.61
CA LYS A 358 -16.99 -8.37 -8.38
C LYS A 358 -16.31 -7.39 -7.42
N GLN A 359 -16.21 -6.12 -7.80
CA GLN A 359 -15.54 -5.06 -7.04
C GLN A 359 -14.07 -5.39 -6.71
N ILE A 360 -13.37 -6.03 -7.66
CA ILE A 360 -11.93 -6.30 -7.57
C ILE A 360 -11.20 -4.96 -7.68
N THR A 361 -10.57 -4.55 -6.59
CA THR A 361 -10.02 -3.20 -6.44
C THR A 361 -8.60 -3.14 -6.95
N VAL A 362 -8.23 -2.03 -7.60
CA VAL A 362 -6.85 -1.79 -8.05
C VAL A 362 -6.13 -0.84 -7.08
N GLU A 363 -4.96 -1.26 -6.60
CA GLU A 363 -4.10 -0.47 -5.73
C GLU A 363 -3.11 0.32 -6.60
N ILE A 364 -3.32 1.63 -6.72
CA ILE A 364 -2.65 2.49 -7.69
C ILE A 364 -1.43 3.17 -7.05
N ASN A 365 -0.24 2.89 -7.60
CA ASN A 365 1.06 3.29 -7.08
C ASN A 365 1.78 4.31 -8.01
N LEU A 366 1.20 5.51 -8.18
CA LEU A 366 1.56 6.46 -9.25
C LEU A 366 3.05 6.82 -9.30
N THR A 367 3.66 7.09 -8.15
CA THR A 367 5.10 7.44 -8.10
C THR A 367 5.98 6.24 -8.43
N SER A 368 5.61 5.05 -7.95
CA SER A 368 6.29 3.79 -8.26
C SER A 368 6.27 3.54 -9.76
N ASN A 369 5.08 3.51 -10.38
CA ASN A 369 4.93 3.23 -11.80
C ASN A 369 5.64 4.27 -12.70
N LYS A 370 5.65 5.54 -12.30
CA LYS A 370 6.44 6.57 -13.01
C LYS A 370 7.94 6.28 -12.95
N LYS A 371 8.45 5.91 -11.78
CA LYS A 371 9.89 5.76 -11.53
C LYS A 371 10.46 4.45 -12.05
N LEU A 372 9.71 3.36 -11.93
CA LEU A 372 10.16 2.01 -12.29
C LEU A 372 9.78 1.67 -13.74
N LEU A 373 8.56 2.01 -14.16
CA LEU A 373 8.01 1.60 -15.46
C LEU A 373 7.99 2.72 -16.51
N ASN A 374 8.36 3.95 -16.13
CA ASN A 374 8.23 5.14 -16.98
C ASN A 374 6.79 5.37 -17.50
N ILE A 375 5.79 4.95 -16.73
CA ILE A 375 4.36 5.09 -17.06
C ILE A 375 3.72 6.11 -16.12
N ALA A 376 3.26 7.23 -16.69
CA ALA A 376 2.66 8.34 -15.95
C ALA A 376 1.63 9.11 -16.79
N GLY A 377 0.85 9.97 -16.13
CA GLY A 377 -0.15 10.81 -16.78
C GLY A 377 -1.15 10.00 -17.59
N LYS A 378 -1.37 10.39 -18.86
CA LYS A 378 -2.33 9.71 -19.75
C LYS A 378 -1.96 8.26 -20.11
N LYS A 379 -0.68 7.86 -19.96
CA LYS A 379 -0.26 6.48 -20.21
C LYS A 379 -0.68 5.52 -19.09
N HIS A 380 -0.97 6.03 -17.89
CA HIS A 380 -1.36 5.20 -16.76
C HIS A 380 -2.86 4.84 -16.81
N PRO A 381 -3.25 3.59 -16.50
CA PRO A 381 -4.65 3.15 -16.61
C PRO A 381 -5.59 3.63 -15.50
N LEU A 382 -5.19 4.55 -14.62
CA LEU A 382 -6.03 4.99 -13.49
C LEU A 382 -7.39 5.50 -13.96
N ARG A 383 -7.40 6.36 -14.99
CA ARG A 383 -8.65 6.88 -15.57
C ARG A 383 -9.43 5.81 -16.32
N TYR A 384 -8.74 4.82 -16.87
CA TYR A 384 -9.36 3.73 -17.61
C TYR A 384 -10.15 2.83 -16.66
N TYR A 385 -9.58 2.46 -15.50
CA TYR A 385 -10.30 1.74 -14.44
C TYR A 385 -11.53 2.51 -13.94
N LEU A 386 -11.37 3.80 -13.62
CA LEU A 386 -12.47 4.65 -13.15
C LEU A 386 -13.60 4.75 -14.19
N ALA A 387 -13.26 4.90 -15.47
CA ALA A 387 -14.25 4.94 -16.55
C ALA A 387 -15.04 3.63 -16.71
N HIS A 388 -14.50 2.51 -16.24
CA HIS A 388 -15.15 1.19 -16.26
C HIS A 388 -15.78 0.80 -14.92
N ASN A 389 -15.89 1.75 -13.97
CA ASN A 389 -16.43 1.52 -12.64
C ASN A 389 -15.67 0.45 -11.83
N VAL A 390 -14.39 0.23 -12.14
CA VAL A 390 -13.51 -0.60 -11.32
C VAL A 390 -13.06 0.22 -10.12
N PRO A 391 -13.26 -0.26 -8.88
CA PRO A 391 -12.83 0.48 -7.70
C PRO A 391 -11.31 0.60 -7.66
N VAL A 392 -10.82 1.75 -7.22
CA VAL A 392 -9.39 2.01 -7.04
C VAL A 392 -9.11 2.59 -5.66
N VAL A 393 -7.90 2.34 -5.17
CA VAL A 393 -7.28 3.01 -4.01
C VAL A 393 -5.93 3.58 -4.42
N LEU A 394 -5.42 4.57 -3.67
CA LEU A 394 -4.08 5.14 -3.88
C LEU A 394 -3.15 4.67 -2.78
N SER A 395 -1.93 4.27 -3.15
CA SER A 395 -0.89 3.85 -2.21
C SER A 395 0.50 4.30 -2.68
N THR A 396 1.47 4.16 -1.79
CA THR A 396 2.85 4.62 -1.93
C THR A 396 3.81 3.53 -2.32
N ASP A 397 3.45 2.25 -2.12
CA ASP A 397 4.29 1.09 -2.40
C ASP A 397 5.47 0.98 -1.42
N ASP A 398 6.63 1.52 -1.80
CA ASP A 398 7.84 1.61 -0.97
C ASP A 398 8.20 3.07 -0.71
N GLU A 399 7.42 3.71 0.16
CA GLU A 399 7.46 5.16 0.43
C GLU A 399 8.89 5.73 0.62
N GLY A 400 9.74 4.99 1.33
CA GLY A 400 11.11 5.39 1.67
C GLY A 400 12.09 5.28 0.52
N ILE A 401 12.07 4.16 -0.21
CA ILE A 401 12.90 3.97 -1.40
C ILE A 401 12.46 4.96 -2.48
N LEU A 402 11.15 5.12 -2.68
CA LEU A 402 10.58 5.98 -3.73
C LEU A 402 10.66 7.49 -3.40
N ARG A 403 11.04 7.85 -2.17
CA ARG A 403 11.13 9.25 -1.69
C ARG A 403 9.82 10.01 -1.87
N THR A 404 8.71 9.33 -1.56
CA THR A 404 7.36 9.86 -1.72
C THR A 404 6.62 9.89 -0.39
N ASP A 405 5.35 10.29 -0.43
CA ASP A 405 4.40 10.17 0.66
C ASP A 405 3.00 9.99 0.07
N LEU A 406 2.02 9.53 0.87
CA LEU A 406 0.67 9.28 0.37
C LEU A 406 0.04 10.57 -0.18
N THR A 407 0.28 11.70 0.48
CA THR A 407 -0.22 13.01 0.04
C THR A 407 0.28 13.35 -1.37
N ARG A 408 1.53 13.04 -1.72
CA ARG A 408 2.07 13.21 -3.07
C ARG A 408 1.36 12.34 -4.09
N GLN A 409 0.94 11.12 -3.75
CA GLN A 409 0.14 10.30 -4.68
C GLN A 409 -1.17 10.99 -5.03
N TYR A 410 -1.85 11.58 -4.04
CA TYR A 410 -3.07 12.34 -4.27
C TYR A 410 -2.81 13.60 -5.10
N VAL A 411 -1.72 14.33 -4.83
CA VAL A 411 -1.32 15.49 -5.66
C VAL A 411 -1.07 15.06 -7.12
N GLN A 412 -0.39 13.93 -7.34
CA GLN A 412 -0.17 13.38 -8.68
C GLN A 412 -1.50 12.99 -9.35
N ALA A 413 -2.42 12.36 -8.63
CA ALA A 413 -3.73 11.96 -9.13
C ALA A 413 -4.51 13.18 -9.67
N VAL A 414 -4.51 14.30 -8.95
CA VAL A 414 -5.17 15.53 -9.40
C VAL A 414 -4.43 16.17 -10.58
N LEU A 415 -3.13 16.46 -10.43
CA LEU A 415 -2.39 17.24 -11.43
C LEU A 415 -2.20 16.50 -12.76
N ASN A 416 -1.90 15.19 -12.70
CA ASN A 416 -1.49 14.42 -13.87
C ASN A 416 -2.59 13.51 -14.41
N HIS A 417 -3.61 13.20 -13.60
CA HIS A 417 -4.73 12.34 -14.00
C HIS A 417 -6.08 13.05 -13.96
N GLY A 418 -6.15 14.30 -13.50
CA GLY A 418 -7.37 15.11 -13.51
C GLY A 418 -8.45 14.56 -12.59
N ILE A 419 -8.07 13.89 -11.50
CA ILE A 419 -9.02 13.35 -10.52
C ILE A 419 -9.64 14.51 -9.74
N ASP A 420 -10.97 14.52 -9.66
CA ASP A 420 -11.74 15.55 -8.96
C ASP A 420 -11.95 15.24 -7.48
N TYR A 421 -12.41 16.23 -6.71
CA TYR A 421 -12.64 16.09 -5.28
C TYR A 421 -13.66 14.98 -4.90
N PRO A 422 -14.84 14.84 -5.56
CA PRO A 422 -15.75 13.71 -5.29
C PRO A 422 -15.07 12.34 -5.48
N THR A 423 -14.27 12.19 -6.54
CA THR A 423 -13.55 10.94 -6.82
C THR A 423 -12.48 10.69 -5.77
N LEU A 424 -11.73 11.71 -5.32
CA LEU A 424 -10.79 11.56 -4.19
C LEU A 424 -11.52 11.10 -2.92
N LYS A 425 -12.67 11.69 -2.61
CA LYS A 425 -13.48 11.28 -1.44
C LYS A 425 -13.93 9.83 -1.55
N MET A 426 -14.32 9.38 -2.75
CA MET A 426 -14.63 7.97 -3.02
C MET A 426 -13.40 7.07 -2.82
N ILE A 427 -12.23 7.46 -3.33
CA ILE A 427 -10.97 6.72 -3.14
C ILE A 427 -10.64 6.55 -1.64
N ASN A 428 -10.85 7.58 -0.82
CA ASN A 428 -10.63 7.50 0.63
C ASN A 428 -11.59 6.49 1.29
N ARG A 429 -12.85 6.44 0.84
CA ARG A 429 -13.83 5.45 1.31
C ARG A 429 -13.44 4.05 0.87
N ASN A 430 -12.98 3.90 -0.37
CA ASN A 430 -12.56 2.62 -0.95
C ASN A 430 -11.45 1.97 -0.13
N ALA A 431 -10.50 2.75 0.40
CA ALA A 431 -9.43 2.25 1.26
C ALA A 431 -9.95 1.49 2.49
N LEU A 432 -11.12 1.83 3.04
CA LEU A 432 -11.72 1.09 4.15
C LEU A 432 -12.74 0.04 3.67
N THR A 433 -13.49 0.33 2.60
CA THR A 433 -14.47 -0.61 2.02
C THR A 433 -13.81 -1.91 1.57
N TYR A 434 -12.72 -1.80 0.80
CA TYR A 434 -12.02 -2.93 0.19
C TYR A 434 -10.79 -3.38 0.99
N SER A 435 -10.61 -2.85 2.20
CA SER A 435 -9.69 -3.43 3.18
C SER A 435 -10.12 -4.85 3.58
N PHE A 436 -9.17 -5.61 4.09
CA PHE A 436 -9.37 -6.90 4.74
C PHE A 436 -9.66 -6.76 6.25
N LEU A 437 -10.14 -5.57 6.69
CA LEU A 437 -10.68 -5.42 8.03
C LEU A 437 -11.87 -6.36 8.27
N PRO A 438 -11.98 -6.96 9.46
CA PRO A 438 -13.12 -7.78 9.79
C PRO A 438 -14.39 -6.93 10.01
N GLY A 439 -15.54 -7.57 9.81
CA GLY A 439 -16.86 -6.99 10.05
C GLY A 439 -17.51 -6.41 8.80
N GLU A 440 -18.78 -6.07 8.97
CA GLU A 440 -19.62 -5.50 7.92
C GLU A 440 -19.28 -4.04 7.62
N SER A 441 -19.67 -3.57 6.45
CA SER A 441 -19.50 -2.19 5.97
C SER A 441 -20.70 -1.31 6.38
N ILE A 442 -20.50 -0.01 6.62
CA ILE A 442 -21.61 0.95 6.71
C ILE A 442 -22.30 1.17 5.37
N TRP A 443 -21.70 0.75 4.26
CA TRP A 443 -22.24 0.93 2.91
C TRP A 443 -23.00 -0.31 2.46
N ALA A 444 -24.29 -0.14 2.14
CA ALA A 444 -25.07 -1.12 1.39
C ALA A 444 -24.68 -1.13 -0.10
N ASP A 445 -24.26 0.04 -0.62
CA ASP A 445 -23.63 0.20 -1.92
C ASP A 445 -22.55 1.28 -1.80
N ALA A 446 -21.28 0.86 -1.88
CA ALA A 446 -20.14 1.75 -1.71
C ALA A 446 -19.95 2.69 -2.90
N ALA A 447 -20.31 2.28 -4.12
CA ALA A 447 -20.14 3.08 -5.33
C ALA A 447 -21.03 4.33 -5.30
N THR A 448 -22.23 4.22 -4.71
CA THR A 448 -23.15 5.35 -4.53
C THR A 448 -23.12 5.95 -3.13
N ALA A 449 -22.22 5.48 -2.26
CA ALA A 449 -22.17 5.83 -0.84
C ALA A 449 -23.53 5.71 -0.13
N LYS A 450 -24.30 4.67 -0.49
CA LYS A 450 -25.60 4.37 0.12
C LYS A 450 -25.37 3.64 1.44
N PRO A 451 -25.77 4.21 2.59
CA PRO A 451 -25.57 3.55 3.87
C PRO A 451 -26.53 2.37 4.06
N VAL A 452 -26.15 1.42 4.91
CA VAL A 452 -27.05 0.41 5.47
C VAL A 452 -28.14 1.07 6.31
N ASP A 453 -29.28 0.40 6.49
CA ASP A 453 -30.44 0.97 7.20
C ASP A 453 -30.09 1.42 8.62
N ALA A 454 -29.26 0.64 9.34
CA ALA A 454 -28.81 0.96 10.70
C ALA A 454 -28.03 2.28 10.79
N CYS A 455 -27.34 2.68 9.71
CA CYS A 455 -26.42 3.81 9.64
C CYS A 455 -26.84 4.92 8.65
N LYS A 456 -28.15 5.02 8.33
CA LYS A 456 -28.69 6.19 7.60
C LYS A 456 -28.36 7.52 8.28
N ASN A 457 -28.30 7.51 9.61
CA ASN A 457 -27.70 8.57 10.41
C ASN A 457 -26.50 7.99 11.15
N LEU A 458 -25.29 8.47 10.83
CA LEU A 458 -24.02 7.94 11.35
C LEU A 458 -23.85 8.08 12.87
N ASN A 459 -24.67 8.90 13.52
CA ASN A 459 -24.63 9.16 14.95
C ASN A 459 -25.92 8.73 15.67
N SER A 460 -26.81 7.97 15.01
CA SER A 460 -27.98 7.39 15.70
C SER A 460 -27.55 6.25 16.63
N PRO A 461 -28.32 5.96 17.70
CA PRO A 461 -28.06 4.81 18.57
C PRO A 461 -27.94 3.49 17.79
N THR A 462 -28.76 3.29 16.76
CA THR A 462 -28.71 2.10 15.89
C THR A 462 -27.38 1.96 15.15
N CYS A 463 -26.80 3.06 14.68
CA CYS A 463 -25.51 3.02 14.00
C CYS A 463 -24.38 2.79 15.00
N LEU A 464 -24.45 3.43 16.18
CA LEU A 464 -23.46 3.24 17.23
C LEU A 464 -23.40 1.76 17.69
N GLU A 465 -24.55 1.11 17.89
CA GLU A 465 -24.61 -0.32 18.18
C GLU A 465 -24.08 -1.20 17.04
N PHE A 466 -24.31 -0.79 15.78
CA PHE A 466 -23.82 -1.51 14.60
C PHE A 466 -22.29 -1.45 14.51
N ILE A 467 -21.68 -0.27 14.69
CA ILE A 467 -20.24 -0.10 14.57
C ILE A 467 -19.45 -0.70 15.74
N GLU A 468 -20.05 -0.82 16.94
CA GLU A 468 -19.41 -1.49 18.09
C GLU A 468 -19.05 -2.95 17.80
N LYS A 469 -19.82 -3.60 16.92
CA LYS A 469 -19.64 -5.02 16.54
C LYS A 469 -18.83 -5.21 15.26
N ASN A 470 -18.57 -4.13 14.53
CA ASN A 470 -18.01 -4.18 13.18
C ASN A 470 -16.82 -3.22 13.06
N GLU A 471 -15.60 -3.76 13.09
CA GLU A 471 -14.37 -2.95 13.06
C GLU A 471 -14.28 -2.11 11.77
N LYS A 472 -14.59 -2.71 10.62
CA LYS A 472 -14.68 -2.01 9.33
C LYS A 472 -15.68 -0.85 9.38
N ALA A 473 -16.92 -1.11 9.82
CA ALA A 473 -17.95 -0.08 9.93
C ALA A 473 -17.54 1.08 10.85
N ARG A 474 -16.88 0.78 11.98
CA ARG A 474 -16.37 1.79 12.92
C ARG A 474 -15.38 2.73 12.26
N LEU A 475 -14.38 2.22 11.54
CA LEU A 475 -13.41 3.08 10.86
C LEU A 475 -14.06 3.88 9.73
N GLN A 476 -15.01 3.29 8.98
CA GLN A 476 -15.74 4.01 7.93
C GLN A 476 -16.58 5.17 8.50
N GLN A 477 -17.28 4.95 9.62
CA GLN A 477 -18.04 5.99 10.31
C GLN A 477 -17.12 7.11 10.81
N GLN A 478 -15.96 6.77 11.36
CA GLN A 478 -14.97 7.75 11.78
C GLN A 478 -14.43 8.56 10.59
N LEU A 479 -14.17 7.91 9.45
CA LEU A 479 -13.75 8.59 8.22
C LEU A 479 -14.79 9.59 7.74
N GLU A 480 -16.07 9.21 7.67
CA GLU A 480 -17.13 10.12 7.25
C GLU A 480 -17.26 11.33 8.18
N ASN A 481 -17.17 11.12 9.50
CA ASN A 481 -17.17 12.20 10.48
C ASN A 481 -15.97 13.15 10.29
N LYS A 482 -14.77 12.59 10.04
CA LYS A 482 -13.55 13.39 9.78
C LYS A 482 -13.65 14.16 8.46
N LEU A 483 -14.15 13.53 7.40
CA LEU A 483 -14.37 14.19 6.10
C LEU A 483 -15.39 15.32 6.22
N ALA A 484 -16.50 15.10 6.94
CA ALA A 484 -17.48 16.15 7.18
C ALA A 484 -16.91 17.32 8.00
N ALA A 485 -16.05 17.04 8.98
CA ALA A 485 -15.35 18.08 9.74
C ALA A 485 -14.35 18.87 8.88
N PHE A 486 -13.57 18.18 8.03
CA PHE A 486 -12.68 18.79 7.06
C PHE A 486 -13.45 19.69 6.07
N GLU A 487 -14.55 19.20 5.52
CA GLU A 487 -15.41 19.91 4.55
C GLU A 487 -16.03 21.19 5.14
N LYS A 488 -16.42 21.16 6.42
CA LYS A 488 -16.92 22.35 7.12
C LYS A 488 -15.90 23.48 7.21
N GLY A 489 -14.59 23.18 7.17
CA GLY A 489 -13.54 24.19 7.17
C GLY A 489 -13.49 25.06 5.91
N TYR A 490 -14.23 24.67 4.86
CA TYR A 490 -14.30 25.38 3.58
C TYR A 490 -15.71 25.85 3.26
N ASN A 491 -16.67 25.75 4.19
CA ASN A 491 -18.05 26.22 3.97
C ASN A 491 -18.27 27.64 4.46
#